data_AF-A0ABD0S1H2-F1
#
_entry.id   AF-A0ABD0S1H2-F1
#
_cell.length_a   1.000
_cell.length_b   1.000
_cell.length_c   1.000
_cell.angle_alpha   90.00
_cell.angle_beta   90.00
_cell.angle_gamma   90.00
#
_symmetry.space_group_name_H-M   'P 1'
#
loop_
_entity.id
_entity.type
_entity.pdbx_description
1 polymer ?
#
loop_
_entity_poly.entity_id
_entity_poly.type
_entity_poly.pdbx_seq_one_letter_code
_entity_poly.pdbx_strand_id
1 'polypeptide(L)' 'YFDGKDFREELLALLPLEDHTTADIIFGKLEDLFKSHGLPLDKINLTVTDGAPAMIGKNKGL' A
#
# COMPACT_ATOMS: atom_id res chain seq x y z
N TYR A 1 3.19 0.92 13.93
CA TYR A 1 3.95 -0.22 14.48
C TYR A 1 4.10 -0.06 15.99
N PHE A 2 4.41 -1.12 16.73
CA PHE A 2 4.71 -1.02 18.16
C PHE A 2 6.22 -0.78 18.33
N ASP A 3 6.60 0.28 19.04
CA ASP A 3 8.01 0.64 19.23
C ASP A 3 8.63 0.05 20.53
N GLY A 4 7.88 -0.79 21.24
CA GLY A 4 8.26 -1.31 22.55
C GLY A 4 7.59 -0.58 23.73
N LYS A 5 6.93 0.55 23.47
CA LYS A 5 6.20 1.34 24.47
C LYS A 5 4.80 1.70 24.03
N ASP A 6 4.67 2.30 22.85
CA ASP A 6 3.43 2.84 22.31
C ASP A 6 3.19 2.33 20.88
N PHE A 7 1.93 2.35 20.43
CA PHE A 7 1.61 2.19 19.02
C PHE A 7 1.84 3.52 18.29
N ARG A 8 2.67 3.48 17.26
CA ARG A 8 3.06 4.62 16.44
C ARG A 8 2.46 4.50 15.05
N GLU A 9 2.09 5.64 14.47
CA GLU A 9 1.68 5.76 13.08
C GLU A 9 2.62 6.72 12.37
N GLU A 10 3.03 6.37 11.15
CA GLU A 10 3.93 7.19 10.33
C GLU A 10 3.43 7.20 8.89
N LEU A 11 3.49 8.37 8.26
CA LEU A 11 3.23 8.51 6.83
C LEU A 11 4.48 8.12 6.06
N LEU A 12 4.48 6.92 5.47
CA LEU A 12 5.63 6.43 4.71
C LEU A 12 5.83 7.19 3.40
N ALA A 13 4.74 7.49 2.68
CA ALA A 13 4.82 8.14 1.38
C ALA A 13 3.50 8.83 0.99
N LEU A 14 3.63 9.83 0.13
CA LEU A 14 2.54 10.38 -0.68
C LEU A 14 2.93 10.18 -2.14
N LEU A 15 2.36 9.16 -2.78
CA LEU A 15 2.71 8.78 -4.15
C LEU A 15 1.71 9.38 -5.14
N PRO A 16 2.16 10.13 -6.16
CA PRO A 16 1.28 10.50 -7.25
C PRO A 16 0.94 9.23 -8.06
N LEU A 17 -0.35 9.06 -8.36
CA LEU A 17 -0.83 8.07 -9.32
C LEU A 17 -1.26 8.84 -10.57
N GLU A 18 -0.48 8.71 -11.63
CA GLU A 18 -0.77 9.32 -12.93
C GLU A 18 -1.69 8.39 -13.73
N ASP A 19 -2.58 8.98 -14.54
CA ASP A 19 -3.56 8.30 -15.39
C ASP A 19 -4.56 7.39 -14.64
N HIS A 20 -4.43 6.07 -14.78
CA HIS A 20 -5.42 5.10 -14.33
C HIS A 20 -5.09 4.54 -12.94
N THR A 21 -6.11 4.42 -12.09
CA THR A 21 -6.01 3.83 -10.75
C THR A 21 -6.45 2.36 -10.74
N THR A 22 -5.84 1.55 -11.61
CA THR A 22 -6.09 0.11 -11.61
C THR A 22 -5.41 -0.56 -10.42
N ALA A 23 -5.92 -1.74 -10.03
CA ALA A 23 -5.32 -2.53 -8.96
C ALA A 23 -3.83 -2.85 -9.23
N ASP A 24 -3.48 -3.16 -10.49
CA ASP A 24 -2.10 -3.49 -10.87
C ASP A 24 -1.16 -2.28 -10.72
N ILE A 25 -1.61 -1.08 -11.10
CA ILE A 25 -0.83 0.16 -10.94
C ILE A 25 -0.63 0.48 -9.46
N ILE A 26 -1.70 0.44 -8.66
CA ILE A 26 -1.64 0.71 -7.22
C ILE A 26 -0.71 -0.28 -6.52
N PHE A 27 -0.89 -1.58 -6.79
CA PHE A 27 -0.09 -2.63 -6.17
C PHE A 27 1.38 -2.55 -6.59
N GLY A 28 1.66 -2.31 -7.87
CA GLY A 28 3.03 -2.14 -8.36
C GLY A 28 3.75 -0.97 -7.69
N LYS A 29 3.09 0.18 -7.54
CA LYS A 29 3.66 1.35 -6.84
C LYS A 29 3.93 1.06 -5.35
N LEU A 30 3.05 0.32 -4.68
CA LEU A 30 3.28 -0.10 -3.29
C LEU A 30 4.44 -1.10 -3.19
N GLU A 31 4.55 -2.05 -4.12
CA GLU A 31 5.64 -3.02 -4.14
C GLU A 31 7.00 -2.32 -4.32
N ASP A 32 7.10 -1.39 -5.27
CA ASP A 32 8.29 -0.57 -5.51
C ASP A 32 8.65 0.30 -4.29
N LEU A 33 7.65 0.89 -3.64
CA LEU A 33 7.85 1.67 -2.42
C LEU A 33 8.45 0.80 -1.30
N PHE A 34 7.88 -0.37 -1.05
CA PHE A 34 8.38 -1.25 0.01
C PHE A 34 9.78 -1.78 -0.31
N LYS A 35 10.03 -2.19 -1.56
CA LYS A 35 11.37 -2.60 -2.03
C LYS A 35 12.40 -1.48 -1.84
N SER A 36 12.08 -0.24 -2.22
CA SER A 36 13.01 0.90 -2.09
C SER A 36 13.34 1.27 -0.66
N HIS A 37 12.45 1.00 0.30
CA HIS A 37 12.69 1.21 1.73
C HIS A 37 13.27 -0.03 2.44
N GLY A 38 13.54 -1.12 1.71
CA GLY A 38 13.97 -2.39 2.30
C GLY A 38 12.94 -3.01 3.24
N LEU A 39 11.65 -2.68 3.05
CA LEU A 39 10.55 -3.16 3.88
C LEU A 39 10.02 -4.50 3.34
N PRO A 40 9.98 -5.55 4.16
CA PRO A 40 9.49 -6.87 3.74
C PRO A 40 7.95 -6.89 3.62
N LEU A 41 7.43 -6.95 2.39
CA LEU A 41 5.98 -7.04 2.13
C LEU A 41 5.33 -8.28 2.77
N ASP A 42 6.06 -9.39 2.87
CA ASP A 42 5.62 -10.65 3.48
C ASP A 42 5.41 -10.55 5.00
N LYS A 43 5.87 -9.46 5.63
CA LYS A 43 5.62 -9.17 7.06
C LYS A 43 4.48 -8.19 7.30
N ILE A 44 3.68 -7.85 6.28
CA ILE A 44 2.47 -7.05 6.47
C ILE A 44 1.38 -7.95 7.07
N ASN A 45 0.94 -7.64 8.29
CA ASN A 45 -0.08 -8.42 8.99
C ASN A 45 -1.51 -7.91 8.78
N LEU A 46 -1.69 -6.64 8.40
CA LEU A 46 -2.99 -5.99 8.28
C LEU A 46 -2.92 -4.87 7.24
N THR A 47 -3.99 -4.72 6.46
CA THR A 47 -4.19 -3.60 5.56
C THR A 47 -5.60 -3.04 5.76
N VAL A 48 -5.73 -1.73 5.80
CA VAL A 48 -7.02 -1.02 5.95
C VAL A 48 -7.19 -0.12 4.73
N THR A 49 -8.31 -0.28 4.03
CA THR A 49 -8.67 0.51 2.84
C THR A 49 -10.16 0.86 2.90
N ASP A 50 -10.62 1.81 2.09
CA ASP A 50 -12.03 2.19 1.96
C ASP A 50 -12.89 1.13 1.25
N GLY A 51 -12.30 0.04 0.78
CA GLY A 51 -13.01 -1.07 0.13
C GLY A 51 -13.37 -0.79 -1.33
N ALA A 52 -12.89 0.29 -1.94
CA ALA A 52 -13.12 0.56 -3.36
C ALA A 52 -12.63 -0.62 -4.22
N PRO A 53 -13.32 -0.99 -5.33
CA PRO A 53 -13.01 -2.20 -6.08
C PRO A 53 -11.55 -2.36 -6.54
N ALA A 54 -10.85 -1.26 -6.83
CA ALA A 54 -9.44 -1.25 -7.18
C ALA A 54 -8.51 -1.56 -5.98
N MET A 55 -8.91 -1.17 -4.76
CA MET A 55 -8.14 -1.38 -3.52
C MET A 55 -8.27 -2.80 -2.99
N ILE A 56 -9.37 -3.49 -3.31
CA ILE A 56 -9.63 -4.88 -2.87
C ILE A 56 -9.39 -5.91 -3.99
N GLY A 57 -8.78 -5.49 -5.11
CA GLY A 57 -8.45 -6.36 -6.24
C GLY A 57 -9.66 -6.98 -6.96
N LYS A 58 -10.88 -6.46 -6.76
CA LYS A 58 -12.10 -6.98 -7.39
C LYS A 58 -12.25 -6.55 -8.83
N ASN A 59 -11.77 -5.36 -9.18
CA ASN A 59 -11.79 -4.87 -10.55
C ASN A 59 -10.37 -4.62 -11.04
N LYS A 60 -10.06 -5.19 -12.19
CA LYS A 60 -9.08 -4.59 -13.10
C LYS A 60 -9.84 -3.42 -13.71
N GLY A 61 -9.45 -2.19 -13.39
CA GLY A 61 -10.02 -1.03 -14.09
C GLY A 61 -9.87 -1.21 -15.61
N LEU A 62 -10.64 -0.45 -16.38
CA LEU A 62 -10.51 -0.44 -17.85
C LEU A 62 -9.07 -0.14 -18.28
#